data_AF-A0A660YK85-F1
#
_entry.id   AF-A0A660YK85-F1
#
_cell.length_a   1.000
_cell.length_b   1.000
_cell.length_c   1.000
_cell.angle_alpha   90.00
_cell.angle_beta   90.00
_cell.angle_gamma   90.00
#
_symmetry.space_group_name_H-M   'P 1'
#
loop_
_entity.id
_entity.type
_entity.pdbx_description
1 polymer ?
#
loop_
_entity_poly.entity_id
_entity_poly.type
_entity_poly.pdbx_seq_one_letter_code
_entity_poly.pdbx_strand_id
1 'polypeptide(L)'
;MHKKVLSLSVLLAIAAVLTAPVIADTKVPVPNPGFEKISDNLPQKWTVLHSTDKSDIIVTDTESHSGTSSLLIQHNDWNQTTLESSPVSLKTGHVYKLSFYVKTQGAVSYPTDRYPTSVPAAVTMASFPFTNHSPAAGSTNKWHKIETFLLLPEQRTK
;
A
#
# COMPACT_ATOMS: atom_id res chain seq x y z
N MET A 1 -17.04 71.27 38.48
CA MET A 1 -15.87 70.41 38.76
C MET A 1 -16.05 69.10 37.98
N HIS A 2 -15.15 68.78 37.04
CA HIS A 2 -14.88 67.45 36.43
C HIS A 2 -15.99 66.83 35.52
N LYS A 3 -15.86 66.93 34.18
CA LYS A 3 -15.20 66.00 33.22
C LYS A 3 -15.90 64.63 33.07
N LYS A 4 -16.37 64.32 31.85
CA LYS A 4 -15.79 63.27 30.97
C LYS A 4 -16.54 63.17 29.64
N VAL A 5 -15.85 63.49 28.55
CA VAL A 5 -16.20 63.14 27.17
C VAL A 5 -15.74 61.70 26.96
N LEU A 6 -16.64 60.78 26.59
CA LEU A 6 -16.28 59.43 26.18
C LEU A 6 -16.24 59.38 24.65
N SER A 7 -15.02 59.37 24.10
CA SER A 7 -14.76 59.04 22.70
C SER A 7 -14.77 57.52 22.57
N LEU A 8 -15.62 56.98 21.68
CA LEU A 8 -15.69 55.54 21.39
C LEU A 8 -14.99 55.30 20.05
N SER A 9 -13.71 54.92 20.12
CA SER A 9 -12.93 54.50 18.95
C SER A 9 -13.26 53.05 18.61
N VAL A 10 -13.93 52.83 17.48
CA VAL A 10 -14.19 51.50 16.92
C VAL A 10 -12.93 51.00 16.24
N LEU A 11 -12.25 50.01 16.83
CA LEU A 11 -11.16 49.29 16.19
C LEU A 11 -11.75 48.14 15.36
N LEU A 12 -11.68 48.26 14.03
CA LEU A 12 -12.07 47.21 13.09
C LEU A 12 -10.88 46.26 12.88
N ALA A 13 -10.88 45.11 13.56
CA ALA A 13 -9.87 44.08 13.36
C ALA A 13 -10.24 43.22 12.14
N ILE A 14 -9.48 43.34 11.05
CA ILE A 14 -9.59 42.48 9.87
C ILE A 14 -8.81 41.20 10.16
N ALA A 15 -9.52 40.09 10.40
CA ALA A 15 -8.92 38.77 10.51
C ALA A 15 -8.66 38.20 9.11
N ALA A 16 -7.41 38.17 8.68
CA ALA A 16 -7.00 37.47 7.46
C ALA A 16 -6.98 35.95 7.74
N VAL A 17 -7.95 35.23 7.17
CA VAL A 17 -7.98 33.76 7.22
C VAL A 17 -6.96 33.23 6.20
N LEU A 18 -5.84 32.72 6.69
CA LEU A 18 -4.87 31.98 5.88
C LEU A 18 -5.49 30.61 5.52
N THR A 19 -6.04 30.48 4.30
CA THR A 19 -6.44 29.18 3.76
C THR A 19 -5.19 28.46 3.25
N ALA A 20 -4.67 27.50 4.03
CA ALA A 20 -3.66 26.58 3.52
C ALA A 20 -4.27 25.70 2.43
N PRO A 21 -3.56 25.44 1.31
CA PRO A 21 -4.04 24.52 0.29
C PRO A 21 -4.11 23.11 0.87
N VAL A 22 -5.31 22.53 0.88
CA VAL A 22 -5.50 21.11 1.16
C VAL A 22 -4.98 20.35 -0.06
N ILE A 23 -3.84 19.68 0.09
CA ILE A 23 -3.38 18.72 -0.92
C ILE A 23 -4.32 17.51 -0.84
N ALA A 24 -5.20 17.38 -1.84
CA ALA A 24 -6.08 16.24 -1.93
C ALA A 24 -5.27 14.95 -2.17
N ASP A 25 -5.45 13.95 -1.31
CA ASP A 25 -4.91 12.61 -1.50
C ASP A 25 -5.70 11.91 -2.62
N THR A 26 -5.24 12.07 -3.87
CA THR A 26 -5.83 11.37 -5.01
C THR A 26 -5.46 9.89 -4.95
N LYS A 27 -6.42 9.07 -4.53
CA LYS A 27 -6.28 7.60 -4.52
C LYS A 27 -6.11 7.07 -5.94
N VAL A 28 -4.97 6.44 -6.20
CA VAL A 28 -4.73 5.73 -7.47
C VAL A 28 -5.52 4.40 -7.44
N PRO A 29 -6.35 4.11 -8.45
CA PRO A 29 -7.14 2.88 -8.46
C PRO A 29 -6.27 1.67 -8.78
N VAL A 30 -6.22 0.71 -7.85
CA VAL A 30 -5.68 -0.63 -8.10
C VAL A 30 -6.83 -1.54 -8.58
N PRO A 31 -6.65 -2.33 -9.65
CA PRO A 31 -7.68 -3.26 -10.11
C PRO A 31 -7.99 -4.36 -9.07
N ASN A 32 -9.28 -4.52 -8.75
CA ASN A 32 -9.78 -5.59 -7.86
C ASN A 32 -8.96 -5.76 -6.56
N PRO A 33 -8.77 -4.71 -5.73
CA PRO A 33 -7.82 -4.74 -4.61
C PRO A 33 -8.34 -5.51 -3.39
N GLY A 34 -9.65 -5.81 -3.35
CA GLY A 34 -10.29 -6.65 -2.33
C GLY A 34 -10.51 -8.10 -2.78
N PHE A 35 -10.02 -8.48 -3.98
CA PHE A 35 -10.14 -9.85 -4.50
C PHE A 35 -11.57 -10.38 -4.69
N GLU A 36 -12.57 -9.49 -4.76
CA GLU A 36 -14.00 -9.85 -4.79
C GLU A 36 -14.47 -10.38 -6.14
N LYS A 37 -13.79 -10.01 -7.23
CA LYS A 37 -14.12 -10.51 -8.57
C LYS A 37 -13.19 -11.65 -8.93
N ILE A 38 -13.73 -12.83 -9.23
CA ILE A 38 -12.95 -14.05 -9.50
C ILE A 38 -13.18 -14.50 -10.95
N SER A 39 -12.12 -14.98 -11.62
CA SER A 39 -12.16 -15.69 -12.90
C SER A 39 -11.08 -16.77 -12.86
N ASP A 40 -11.41 -17.98 -13.31
CA ASP A 40 -10.44 -19.09 -13.40
C ASP A 40 -9.71 -19.36 -12.07
N ASN A 41 -10.45 -19.33 -10.96
CA ASN A 41 -9.96 -19.51 -9.58
C ASN A 41 -8.96 -18.45 -9.09
N LEU A 42 -8.75 -17.35 -9.83
CA LEU A 42 -7.90 -16.24 -9.44
C LEU A 42 -8.69 -14.93 -9.39
N PRO A 43 -8.23 -13.94 -8.59
CA PRO A 43 -8.82 -12.62 -8.63
C PRO A 43 -8.64 -12.01 -10.03
N GLN A 44 -9.73 -11.51 -10.62
CA GLN A 44 -9.68 -10.82 -11.90
C GLN A 44 -8.63 -9.72 -11.87
N LYS A 45 -7.85 -9.60 -12.95
CA LYS A 45 -6.75 -8.64 -13.10
C LYS A 45 -5.54 -8.90 -12.21
N TRP A 46 -5.45 -10.05 -11.56
CA TRP A 46 -4.25 -10.52 -10.88
C TRP A 46 -3.71 -11.76 -11.59
N THR A 47 -2.38 -11.85 -11.67
CA THR A 47 -1.67 -12.93 -12.35
C THR A 47 -0.63 -13.53 -11.41
N VAL A 48 -0.48 -14.85 -11.44
CA VAL A 48 0.59 -15.54 -10.73
C VAL A 48 1.84 -15.48 -11.60
N LEU A 49 2.87 -14.77 -11.14
CA LEU A 49 4.16 -14.67 -11.86
C LEU A 49 5.09 -15.83 -11.52
N HIS A 50 5.05 -16.28 -10.26
CA HIS A 50 5.86 -17.38 -9.79
C HIS A 50 5.08 -18.18 -8.76
N SER A 51 5.05 -19.49 -8.94
CA SER A 51 4.52 -20.47 -8.00
C SER A 51 5.09 -21.83 -8.39
N THR A 52 5.13 -22.77 -7.44
CA THR A 52 5.44 -24.17 -7.74
C THR A 52 4.29 -25.06 -7.23
N ASP A 53 4.42 -26.37 -7.40
CA ASP A 53 3.52 -27.39 -6.87
C ASP A 53 3.48 -27.43 -5.33
N LYS A 54 4.41 -26.76 -4.67
CA LYS A 54 4.46 -26.61 -3.20
C LYS A 54 3.68 -25.40 -2.67
N SER A 55 2.95 -24.70 -3.55
CA SER A 55 2.16 -23.51 -3.20
C SER A 55 0.71 -23.66 -3.57
N ASP A 56 -0.16 -23.35 -2.61
CA ASP A 56 -1.59 -23.22 -2.82
C ASP A 56 -1.97 -21.73 -2.83
N ILE A 57 -2.65 -21.31 -3.89
CA ILE A 57 -3.16 -19.94 -4.05
C ILE A 57 -4.68 -20.04 -4.11
N ILE A 58 -5.36 -19.53 -3.09
CA ILE A 58 -6.78 -19.76 -2.86
C ILE A 58 -7.45 -18.42 -2.60
N VAL A 59 -8.52 -18.11 -3.33
CA VAL A 59 -9.43 -17.03 -2.93
C VAL A 59 -10.43 -17.59 -1.92
N THR A 60 -10.49 -17.03 -0.72
CA THR A 60 -11.29 -17.54 0.39
C THR A 60 -12.24 -16.48 0.95
N ASP A 61 -13.40 -16.93 1.41
CA ASP A 61 -14.40 -16.15 2.14
C ASP A 61 -14.41 -16.43 3.65
N THR A 62 -13.57 -17.36 4.11
CA THR A 62 -13.48 -17.78 5.52
C THR A 62 -12.87 -16.70 6.40
N GLU A 63 -11.86 -15.99 5.89
CA GLU A 63 -11.24 -14.86 6.53
C GLU A 63 -11.01 -13.75 5.51
N SER A 64 -11.53 -12.56 5.79
CA SER A 64 -11.29 -11.37 4.99
C SER A 64 -10.87 -10.20 5.88
N HIS A 65 -10.06 -9.29 5.34
CA HIS A 65 -9.76 -8.03 6.01
C HIS A 65 -10.93 -7.04 5.84
N SER A 66 -11.47 -6.99 4.63
CA SER A 66 -12.58 -6.11 4.24
C SER A 66 -13.34 -6.76 3.10
N GLY A 67 -14.66 -6.59 3.06
CA GLY A 67 -15.49 -7.24 2.04
C GLY A 67 -15.69 -8.73 2.33
N THR A 68 -15.91 -9.52 1.28
CA THR A 68 -16.27 -10.93 1.40
C THR A 68 -15.14 -11.89 1.08
N SER A 69 -14.05 -11.43 0.44
CA SER A 69 -12.97 -12.31 0.02
C SER A 69 -11.58 -11.82 0.45
N SER A 70 -10.64 -12.77 0.53
CA SER A 70 -9.21 -12.48 0.58
C SER A 70 -8.43 -13.51 -0.24
N LEU A 71 -7.16 -13.19 -0.51
CA LEU A 71 -6.24 -14.11 -1.18
C LEU A 71 -5.35 -14.79 -0.14
N LEU A 72 -5.52 -16.10 0.00
CA LEU A 72 -4.66 -16.97 0.80
C LEU A 72 -3.53 -17.52 -0.07
N ILE A 73 -2.30 -17.38 0.42
CA ILE A 73 -1.11 -18.03 -0.14
C ILE A 73 -0.57 -18.95 0.94
N GLN A 74 -0.51 -20.25 0.65
CA GLN A 74 0.02 -21.26 1.56
C GLN A 74 1.17 -21.98 0.89
N HIS A 75 2.21 -22.29 1.68
CA HIS A 75 3.35 -23.09 1.26
C HIS A 75 3.41 -24.37 2.09
N ASN A 76 3.48 -25.51 1.42
CA ASN A 76 3.57 -26.83 2.07
C ASN A 76 5.02 -27.24 2.39
N ASP A 77 6.00 -26.49 1.87
CA ASP A 77 7.44 -26.62 2.11
C ASP A 77 8.12 -25.28 1.71
N TRP A 78 9.44 -25.16 1.87
CA TRP A 78 10.21 -23.98 1.47
C TRP A 78 9.96 -23.61 0.00
N ASN A 79 9.38 -22.44 -0.23
CA ASN A 79 9.01 -22.00 -1.56
C ASN A 79 8.88 -20.48 -1.68
N GLN A 80 8.68 -20.02 -2.92
CA GLN A 80 8.30 -18.65 -3.23
C GLN A 80 7.01 -18.63 -4.06
N THR A 81 6.16 -17.65 -3.76
CA THR A 81 5.03 -17.29 -4.62
C THR A 81 5.02 -15.79 -4.84
N THR A 82 4.76 -15.37 -6.08
CA THR A 82 4.62 -13.97 -6.45
C THR A 82 3.35 -13.81 -7.27
N LEU A 83 2.48 -12.88 -6.84
CA LEU A 83 1.34 -12.41 -7.61
C LEU A 83 1.51 -10.94 -7.97
N GLU A 84 0.99 -10.57 -9.13
CA GLU A 84 1.04 -9.21 -9.65
C GLU A 84 -0.36 -8.76 -10.07
N SER A 85 -0.73 -7.54 -9.68
CA SER A 85 -1.91 -6.87 -10.21
C SER A 85 -1.64 -6.32 -11.60
N SER A 86 -2.69 -6.17 -12.42
CA SER A 86 -2.58 -5.48 -13.70
C SER A 86 -1.95 -4.08 -13.53
N PRO A 87 -1.18 -3.60 -14.53
CA PRO A 87 -0.44 -2.36 -14.42
C PRO A 87 -1.30 -1.16 -14.01
N VAL A 88 -0.73 -0.30 -13.18
CA VAL A 88 -1.36 0.93 -12.70
C VAL A 88 -0.62 2.14 -13.28
N SER A 89 -1.35 3.09 -13.86
CA SER A 89 -0.77 4.29 -14.43
C SER A 89 -0.42 5.31 -13.33
N LEU A 90 0.85 5.67 -13.25
CA LEU A 90 1.38 6.66 -12.31
C LEU A 90 2.07 7.80 -13.07
N LYS A 91 2.04 9.00 -12.50
CA LYS A 91 2.75 10.19 -13.00
C LYS A 91 4.15 10.27 -12.41
N THR A 92 5.13 10.63 -13.24
CA THR A 92 6.48 10.97 -12.80
C THR A 92 6.49 12.26 -11.97
N GLY A 93 7.55 12.49 -11.20
CA GLY A 93 7.70 13.64 -10.30
C GLY A 93 6.87 13.57 -9.01
N HIS A 94 6.20 12.44 -8.75
CA HIS A 94 5.30 12.28 -7.60
C HIS A 94 5.78 11.19 -6.65
N VAL A 95 5.49 11.40 -5.35
CA VAL A 95 5.65 10.39 -4.31
C VAL A 95 4.33 9.66 -4.13
N TYR A 96 4.36 8.33 -4.21
CA TYR A 96 3.22 7.47 -3.97
C TYR A 96 3.42 6.67 -2.70
N LYS A 97 2.32 6.39 -2.00
CA LYS A 97 2.29 5.44 -0.90
C LYS A 97 1.59 4.17 -1.37
N LEU A 98 2.30 3.06 -1.32
CA LEU A 98 1.76 1.72 -1.53
C LEU A 98 1.40 1.13 -0.17
N SER A 99 0.15 0.73 0.00
CA SER A 99 -0.38 0.18 1.25
C SER A 99 -1.06 -1.16 0.98
N PHE A 100 -0.81 -2.14 1.84
CA PHE A 100 -1.41 -3.47 1.75
C PHE A 100 -1.78 -3.98 3.16
N TYR A 101 -2.90 -4.70 3.27
CA TYR A 101 -3.26 -5.39 4.51
C TYR A 101 -2.90 -6.86 4.39
N VAL A 102 -2.17 -7.38 5.38
CA VAL A 102 -1.69 -8.76 5.39
C VAL A 102 -1.94 -9.39 6.75
N LYS A 103 -2.31 -10.67 6.74
CA LYS A 103 -2.31 -11.56 7.89
C LYS A 103 -1.30 -12.66 7.60
N THR A 104 -0.50 -13.05 8.58
CA THR A 104 0.52 -14.09 8.42
C THR A 104 0.37 -15.16 9.49
N GLN A 105 0.68 -16.39 9.13
CA GLN A 105 0.72 -17.53 10.05
C GLN A 105 2.00 -18.31 9.76
N GLY A 106 2.94 -18.29 10.70
CA GLY A 106 4.22 -18.99 10.55
C GLY A 106 5.06 -18.54 9.35
N ALA A 107 4.90 -17.30 8.87
CA ALA A 107 5.63 -16.82 7.70
C ALA A 107 7.12 -16.64 8.02
N VAL A 108 8.00 -17.38 7.34
CA VAL A 108 9.45 -17.39 7.60
C VAL A 108 10.24 -17.33 6.31
N SER A 109 11.47 -16.84 6.39
CA SER A 109 12.46 -16.91 5.31
C SER A 109 13.85 -17.14 5.89
N TYR A 110 14.76 -17.70 5.08
CA TYR A 110 16.18 -17.76 5.42
C TYR A 110 16.93 -16.62 4.71
N PRO A 111 17.41 -15.60 5.45
CA PRO A 111 18.01 -14.42 4.84
C PRO A 111 19.33 -14.72 4.10
N THR A 112 19.98 -15.84 4.42
CA THR A 112 21.25 -16.28 3.81
C THR A 112 21.07 -17.20 2.60
N ASP A 113 19.83 -17.53 2.23
CA ASP A 113 19.56 -18.56 1.22
C ASP A 113 19.89 -18.11 -0.21
N ARG A 114 19.68 -16.82 -0.51
CA ARG A 114 19.93 -16.25 -1.84
C ARG A 114 20.09 -14.73 -1.81
N TYR A 115 20.52 -14.19 -2.94
CA TYR A 115 20.50 -12.77 -3.23
C TYR A 115 19.51 -12.45 -4.36
N PRO A 116 18.66 -11.41 -4.25
CA PRO A 116 18.46 -10.54 -3.08
C PRO A 116 17.96 -11.32 -1.85
N THR A 117 18.22 -10.78 -0.66
CA THR A 117 17.89 -11.41 0.62
C THR A 117 16.44 -11.91 0.64
N SER A 118 16.24 -13.19 0.94
CA SER A 118 14.90 -13.75 1.07
C SER A 118 14.15 -13.13 2.24
N VAL A 119 12.95 -12.65 1.97
CA VAL A 119 12.00 -12.14 2.96
C VAL A 119 10.77 -13.04 3.02
N PRO A 120 10.01 -13.05 4.14
CA PRO A 120 8.76 -13.80 4.26
C PRO A 120 7.68 -13.20 3.34
N ALA A 121 6.68 -12.47 3.87
CA ALA A 121 5.72 -11.76 3.04
C ALA A 121 6.10 -10.28 2.89
N ALA A 122 6.10 -9.75 1.67
CA ALA A 122 6.31 -8.33 1.40
C ALA A 122 5.54 -7.90 0.15
N VAL A 123 5.26 -6.60 0.04
CA VAL A 123 4.72 -6.01 -1.19
C VAL A 123 5.79 -5.14 -1.85
N THR A 124 5.87 -5.22 -3.16
CA THR A 124 6.77 -4.40 -3.98
C THR A 124 6.01 -3.87 -5.19
N MET A 125 6.60 -2.93 -5.89
CA MET A 125 6.10 -2.44 -7.17
C MET A 125 7.11 -2.81 -8.25
N ALA A 126 6.65 -3.15 -9.46
CA ALA A 126 7.54 -3.57 -10.54
C ALA A 126 8.62 -2.51 -10.90
N SER A 127 8.37 -1.22 -10.62
CA SER A 127 9.34 -0.15 -10.86
C SER A 127 10.36 0.03 -9.74
N PHE A 128 10.23 -0.67 -8.61
CA PHE A 128 11.25 -0.62 -7.56
C PHE A 128 12.54 -1.26 -8.04
N PRO A 129 13.71 -0.75 -7.59
CA PRO A 129 14.91 -1.56 -7.61
C PRO A 129 14.60 -2.91 -6.96
N PHE A 130 15.14 -3.99 -7.50
CA PHE A 130 14.84 -5.36 -7.07
C PHE A 130 15.20 -5.65 -5.58
N THR A 131 15.92 -4.74 -4.91
CA THR A 131 16.23 -4.79 -3.48
C THR A 131 15.25 -4.01 -2.60
N ASN A 132 14.29 -3.28 -3.18
CA ASN A 132 13.34 -2.46 -2.45
C ASN A 132 11.96 -3.13 -2.40
N HIS A 133 11.38 -3.18 -1.20
CA HIS A 133 10.07 -3.73 -0.92
C HIS A 133 9.55 -3.08 0.38
N SER A 134 8.29 -3.33 0.73
CA SER A 134 7.74 -2.92 2.03
C SER A 134 8.45 -3.60 3.20
N PRO A 135 8.29 -3.13 4.44
CA PRO A 135 8.65 -3.94 5.60
C PRO A 135 8.08 -5.36 5.46
N ALA A 136 8.91 -6.36 5.76
CA ALA A 136 8.52 -7.75 5.61
C ALA A 136 7.63 -8.17 6.79
N ALA A 137 6.50 -8.81 6.49
CA ALA A 137 5.60 -9.43 7.45
C ALA A 137 6.01 -10.90 7.64
N GLY A 138 6.75 -11.17 8.71
CA GLY A 138 7.12 -12.52 9.15
C GLY A 138 6.33 -12.96 10.38
N SER A 139 6.60 -14.18 10.85
CA SER A 139 5.95 -14.80 12.01
C SER A 139 4.42 -14.91 11.86
N THR A 140 3.73 -15.05 12.98
CA THR A 140 2.28 -15.11 13.09
C THR A 140 1.75 -13.75 13.55
N ASN A 141 1.00 -13.08 12.69
CA ASN A 141 0.40 -11.78 12.97
C ASN A 141 -1.06 -11.76 12.53
N LYS A 142 -1.89 -11.06 13.30
CA LYS A 142 -3.25 -10.69 12.85
C LYS A 142 -3.15 -9.70 11.67
N TRP A 143 -4.28 -9.42 11.04
CA TRP A 143 -4.38 -8.39 10.01
C TRP A 143 -3.70 -7.09 10.46
N HIS A 144 -2.72 -6.66 9.69
CA HIS A 144 -2.03 -5.39 9.90
C HIS A 144 -1.67 -4.79 8.55
N LYS A 145 -1.46 -3.48 8.55
CA LYS A 145 -1.13 -2.73 7.35
C LYS A 145 0.39 -2.64 7.20
N ILE A 146 0.90 -2.99 6.03
CA ILE A 146 2.27 -2.69 5.59
C ILE A 146 2.21 -1.58 4.56
N GLU A 147 3.15 -0.65 4.63
CA GLU A 147 3.22 0.50 3.73
C GLU A 147 4.65 0.74 3.28
N THR A 148 4.80 1.26 2.07
CA THR A 148 6.08 1.73 1.53
C THR A 148 5.88 2.91 0.61
N PHE A 149 6.92 3.70 0.43
CA PHE A 149 6.90 4.90 -0.38
C PHE A 149 7.73 4.71 -1.65
N LEU A 150 7.22 5.22 -2.75
CA LEU A 150 7.87 5.26 -4.04
C LEU A 150 7.98 6.70 -4.49
N LEU A 151 9.16 7.09 -4.95
CA LEU A 151 9.34 8.27 -5.78
C LEU A 151 9.52 7.82 -7.23
N LEU A 152 8.67 8.33 -8.13
CA LEU A 152 8.90 8.20 -9.56
C LEU A 152 9.67 9.44 -10.03
N PRO A 153 10.98 9.35 -10.35
CA PRO A 153 11.74 10.51 -10.74
C PRO A 153 11.23 11.08 -12.07
N GLU A 154 11.26 12.40 -12.17
CA GLU A 154 11.03 13.08 -13.44
C GLU A 154 12.19 12.76 -14.39
N GLN A 155 11.86 12.25 -15.58
CA GLN A 155 12.86 12.02 -16.62
C GLN A 155 13.25 13.40 -17.17
N ARG A 156 14.45 13.89 -16.87
CA ARG A 156 14.97 15.06 -17.57
C ARG A 156 15.23 14.65 -19.02
N THR A 157 14.41 15.11 -19.95
CA THR A 157 14.75 15.12 -21.37
C THR A 157 16.02 15.95 -21.55
N LYS A 158 17.05 15.33 -22.13
CA LYS A 158 18.27 16.02 -22.55
C LYS A 158 18.05 16.71 -23.89
#